data_AF-O65307-F1
#
_entry.id   AF-O65307-F1
#
_cell.length_a   1.000
_cell.length_b   1.000
_cell.length_c   1.000
_cell.angle_alpha   90.00
_cell.angle_beta   90.00
_cell.angle_gamma   90.00
#
_symmetry.space_group_name_H-M   'P 1'
#
loop_
_entity.id
_entity.type
_entity.pdbx_description
1 polymer ?
#
loop_
_entity_poly.entity_id
_entity_poly.type
_entity_poly.pdbx_seq_one_letter_code
_entity_poly.pdbx_strand_id
1 'polypeptide(L)'
;MATNGENGRHQEVGHKSLLQSGALYQYILETSVYPREPEPMKELREITAKHPWNLMTTSADEGQFLSMLLKLINAKNTMEIGVFYWLLSSCYCHGSSR
;
A
#
# COMPACT_ATOMS: atom_id res chain seq x y z
N MET A 1 18.52 -39.41 27.18
CA MET A 1 19.07 -39.09 25.84
C MET A 1 18.27 -37.95 25.25
N ALA A 2 18.94 -36.84 24.92
CA ALA A 2 18.47 -35.90 23.91
C ALA A 2 18.68 -36.50 22.51
N THR A 3 17.86 -36.09 21.52
CA THR A 3 18.29 -35.63 20.18
C THR A 3 17.09 -35.14 19.36
N ASN A 4 17.30 -33.98 18.75
CA ASN A 4 16.50 -33.24 17.78
C ASN A 4 16.17 -34.03 16.49
N GLY A 5 15.19 -33.54 15.74
CA GLY A 5 14.90 -33.99 14.37
C GLY A 5 13.85 -33.12 13.69
N GLU A 6 14.32 -31.98 13.20
CA GLU A 6 13.71 -30.97 12.33
C GLU A 6 12.62 -31.47 11.37
N ASN A 7 11.47 -30.77 11.31
CA ASN A 7 10.67 -30.73 10.10
C ASN A 7 10.44 -29.28 9.70
N GLY A 8 11.38 -28.80 8.89
CA GLY A 8 11.34 -27.47 8.31
C GLY A 8 10.29 -27.32 7.22
N ARG A 9 9.97 -26.06 6.96
CA ARG A 9 9.24 -25.48 5.82
C ARG A 9 7.72 -25.42 5.99
N HIS A 10 7.27 -24.69 7.01
CA HIS A 10 6.27 -23.67 6.68
C HIS A 10 6.97 -22.63 5.83
N GLN A 11 6.66 -22.63 4.53
CA GLN A 11 6.99 -21.54 3.64
C GLN A 11 6.10 -20.37 4.07
N GLU A 12 6.54 -19.64 5.09
CA GLU A 12 6.00 -18.32 5.40
C GLU A 12 6.35 -17.42 4.22
N VAL A 13 5.43 -17.35 3.25
CA VAL A 13 5.30 -16.14 2.44
C VAL A 13 4.78 -15.09 3.40
N GLY A 14 5.71 -14.53 4.18
CA GLY A 14 5.47 -13.63 5.30
C GLY A 14 4.51 -12.52 4.88
N HIS A 15 3.61 -12.15 5.78
CA HIS A 15 2.49 -11.25 5.53
C HIS A 15 2.81 -10.11 4.56
N LYS A 16 1.83 -9.80 3.70
CA LYS A 16 1.79 -8.62 2.82
C LYS A 16 1.83 -7.27 3.58
N SER A 17 2.07 -7.28 4.88
CA SER A 17 2.00 -6.13 5.78
C SER A 17 2.87 -6.38 7.01
N LEU A 18 3.33 -5.30 7.65
CA LEU A 18 4.09 -5.33 8.90
C LEU A 18 3.27 -5.71 10.15
N LEU A 19 1.98 -6.01 9.98
CA LEU A 19 1.05 -6.25 11.08
C LEU A 19 1.07 -7.70 11.57
N GLN A 20 0.66 -7.89 12.83
CA GLN A 20 0.67 -9.19 13.52
C GLN A 20 -0.15 -10.29 12.84
N SER A 21 -1.20 -9.94 12.10
CA SER A 21 -2.03 -10.90 11.34
C SER A 21 -2.39 -10.33 9.97
N GLY A 22 -2.38 -11.16 8.93
CA GLY A 22 -2.86 -10.76 7.60
C GLY A 22 -4.37 -10.44 7.61
N ALA A 23 -5.12 -11.06 8.52
CA ALA A 23 -6.54 -10.76 8.74
C ALA A 23 -6.75 -9.33 9.27
N LEU A 24 -5.88 -8.86 10.18
CA LEU A 24 -5.93 -7.49 10.68
C LEU A 24 -5.65 -6.47 9.56
N TYR A 25 -4.68 -6.77 8.69
CA TYR A 25 -4.41 -5.92 7.53
C TYR A 25 -5.61 -5.82 6.60
N GLN A 26 -6.24 -6.96 6.27
CA GLN A 26 -7.43 -6.98 5.43
C GLN A 26 -8.60 -6.19 6.05
N TYR A 27 -8.79 -6.31 7.36
CA TYR A 27 -9.81 -5.55 8.09
C TYR A 27 -9.62 -4.03 7.97
N ILE A 28 -8.37 -3.55 8.11
CA ILE A 28 -8.04 -2.13 7.98
C ILE A 28 -8.33 -1.64 6.57
N LEU A 29 -7.92 -2.41 5.56
CA LEU A 29 -8.15 -2.07 4.16
C LEU A 29 -9.64 -1.92 3.84
N GLU A 30 -10.45 -2.91 4.23
CA GLU A 30 -11.90 -2.93 3.97
C GLU A 30 -12.66 -1.84 4.73
N THR A 31 -12.26 -1.57 5.98
CA THR A 31 -13.00 -0.64 6.85
C THR A 31 -12.62 0.82 6.61
N SER A 32 -11.33 1.11 6.40
CA SER A 32 -10.81 2.48 6.48
C SER A 32 -10.22 3.00 5.16
N VAL A 33 -9.71 2.11 4.31
CA VAL A 33 -8.93 2.49 3.12
C VAL A 33 -9.82 2.48 1.87
N TYR A 34 -10.35 1.32 1.47
CA TYR A 34 -11.14 1.16 0.25
C TYR A 34 -12.38 2.06 0.16
N PRO A 35 -13.16 2.32 1.24
CA PRO A 35 -14.31 3.22 1.16
C PRO A 35 -13.95 4.68 0.87
N ARG A 36 -12.69 5.06 1.11
CA ARG A 36 -12.18 6.43 0.92
C ARG A 36 -11.25 6.54 -0.30
N GLU A 37 -11.02 5.43 -0.99
CA GLU A 37 -10.14 5.38 -2.17
C GLU A 37 -10.86 6.03 -3.37
N PRO A 38 -10.24 7.03 -4.02
CA PRO A 38 -10.78 7.60 -5.25
C PRO A 38 -10.82 6.56 -6.38
N GLU A 39 -11.86 6.65 -7.22
CA GLU A 39 -12.05 5.74 -8.37
C GLU A 39 -10.83 5.63 -9.31
N PRO A 40 -10.12 6.74 -9.64
CA PRO A 40 -8.90 6.65 -10.45
C PRO A 40 -7.75 5.86 -9.80
N MET A 41 -7.66 5.86 -8.45
CA MET A 41 -6.63 5.09 -7.74
C MET A 41 -6.96 3.59 -7.75
N LYS A 42 -8.25 3.25 -7.64
CA LYS A 42 -8.71 1.87 -7.75
C LYS A 42 -8.42 1.28 -9.13
N GLU A 43 -8.72 2.01 -10.20
CA GLU A 43 -8.43 1.60 -11.57
C GLU A 43 -6.92 1.39 -11.78
N LEU A 44 -6.10 2.32 -11.29
CA LEU A 44 -4.66 2.22 -11.39
C LEU A 44 -4.12 0.98 -10.66
N ARG A 45 -4.67 0.66 -9.48
CA ARG A 45 -4.30 -0.54 -8.73
C ARG A 45 -4.64 -1.82 -9.50
N GLU A 46 -5.79 -1.86 -10.16
CA GLU A 46 -6.19 -3.00 -11.01
C GLU A 46 -5.30 -3.16 -12.25
N ILE A 47 -4.84 -2.05 -12.83
CA ILE A 47 -3.88 -2.05 -13.94
C ILE A 47 -2.51 -2.53 -13.47
N THR A 48 -1.99 -1.97 -12.36
CA THR A 48 -0.67 -2.31 -11.81
C THR A 48 -0.62 -3.76 -11.31
N ALA A 49 -1.74 -4.31 -10.80
CA ALA A 49 -1.82 -5.71 -10.38
C ALA A 49 -1.46 -6.70 -11.51
N LYS A 50 -1.71 -6.32 -12.77
CA LYS A 50 -1.41 -7.15 -13.96
C LYS A 50 0.06 -7.05 -14.40
N HIS A 51 0.84 -6.12 -13.84
CA HIS A 51 2.23 -5.91 -14.23
C HIS A 51 3.18 -6.92 -13.52
N PRO A 52 4.22 -7.46 -14.21
CA PRO A 52 5.18 -8.40 -13.61
C PRO A 52 5.92 -7.88 -12.37
N TRP A 53 6.03 -6.55 -12.24
CA TRP A 53 6.66 -5.87 -11.11
C TRP A 53 5.65 -5.22 -10.15
N ASN A 54 4.44 -5.78 -10.03
CA ASN A 54 3.39 -5.26 -9.14
C ASN A 54 3.82 -5.13 -7.67
N LEU A 55 4.83 -5.87 -7.22
CA LEU A 55 5.38 -5.80 -5.87
C LEU A 55 6.04 -4.45 -5.55
N MET A 56 6.44 -3.67 -6.56
CA MET A 56 7.01 -2.34 -6.37
C MET A 56 5.95 -1.24 -6.20
N THR A 57 4.66 -1.59 -6.26
CA THR A 57 3.58 -0.61 -6.11
C THR A 57 3.40 -0.22 -4.65
N THR A 58 3.10 1.06 -4.40
CA THR A 58 2.71 1.54 -3.08
C THR A 58 1.39 0.90 -2.65
N SER A 59 1.32 0.48 -1.39
CA SER A 59 0.09 -0.09 -0.82
C SER A 59 -1.01 0.97 -0.69
N ALA A 60 -2.27 0.54 -0.69
CA ALA A 60 -3.41 1.48 -0.65
C ALA A 60 -3.46 2.29 0.66
N ASP A 61 -3.05 1.67 1.77
CA ASP A 61 -2.96 2.31 3.09
C ASP A 61 -1.84 3.36 3.15
N GLU A 62 -0.67 3.09 2.57
CA GLU A 62 0.42 4.07 2.46
C GLU A 62 0.02 5.27 1.58
N GLY A 63 -0.69 5.02 0.47
CA GLY A 63 -1.22 6.09 -0.38
C GLY A 63 -2.18 7.03 0.38
N GLN A 64 -3.08 6.45 1.18
CA GLN A 64 -3.99 7.23 2.03
C GLN A 64 -3.23 8.04 3.10
N PHE A 65 -2.21 7.44 3.72
CA PHE A 65 -1.36 8.12 4.70
C PHE A 65 -0.60 9.30 4.10
N LEU A 66 0.02 9.12 2.92
CA LEU A 66 0.72 10.20 2.22
C LEU A 66 -0.23 11.33 1.82
N SER A 67 -1.45 11.01 1.37
CA SER A 67 -2.49 12.02 1.10
C SER A 67 -2.79 12.89 2.31
N MET A 68 -2.94 12.25 3.48
CA MET A 68 -3.19 12.95 4.73
C MET A 68 -2.00 13.82 5.11
N LEU A 69 -0.78 13.28 5.03
CA LEU A 69 0.45 13.99 5.38
C LEU A 69 0.62 15.25 4.52
N LEU A 70 0.46 15.11 3.20
CA LEU A 70 0.55 16.22 2.24
C LEU A 70 -0.44 17.35 2.55
N LYS A 71 -1.68 17.00 2.93
CA LYS A 71 -2.71 17.97 3.34
C LYS A 71 -2.36 18.67 4.65
N LEU A 72 -1.81 17.95 5.63
CA LEU A 72 -1.44 18.52 6.93
C LEU A 72 -0.27 19.51 6.81
N ILE A 73 0.72 19.21 5.97
CA ILE A 73 1.88 20.09 5.76
C ILE A 73 1.62 21.20 4.73
N ASN A 74 0.44 21.22 4.10
CA ASN A 74 0.08 22.14 3.03
C ASN A 74 1.16 22.23 1.93
N ALA A 75 1.68 21.07 1.50
CA ALA A 75 2.75 21.02 0.51
C ALA A 75 2.24 21.48 -0.85
N LYS A 76 2.92 22.46 -1.45
CA LYS A 76 2.64 22.97 -2.81
C LYS A 76 3.58 22.42 -3.88
N ASN A 77 4.79 22.06 -3.47
CA ASN A 77 5.83 21.51 -4.33
C ASN A 77 6.34 20.23 -3.67
N THR A 78 6.15 19.09 -4.34
CA THR A 78 6.60 17.77 -3.88
C THR A 78 7.53 17.17 -4.93
N MET A 79 8.47 16.35 -4.48
CA MET A 79 9.38 15.62 -5.36
C MET A 79 9.26 14.15 -5.02
N GLU A 80 8.92 13.33 -6.02
CA GLU A 80 8.85 11.88 -5.90
C GLU A 80 10.02 11.28 -6.68
N ILE A 81 10.85 10.48 -6.01
CA ILE A 81 11.95 9.77 -6.63
C ILE A 81 11.58 8.28 -6.63
N GLY A 82 11.35 7.71 -7.82
CA GLY A 82 10.89 6.33 -7.99
C GLY A 82 9.43 6.20 -8.42
N VAL A 83 9.06 6.76 -9.58
CA VAL A 83 7.69 6.84 -10.11
C VAL A 83 7.26 5.53 -10.78
N PHE A 84 7.28 4.43 -10.03
CA PHE A 84 6.90 3.12 -10.57
C PHE A 84 5.38 2.93 -10.55
N TYR A 85 4.64 3.75 -11.30
CA TYR A 85 3.16 3.89 -11.37
C TYR A 85 2.53 4.88 -10.37
N TRP A 86 2.73 6.19 -10.62
CA TRP A 86 1.84 7.37 -10.47
C TRP A 86 0.85 7.55 -9.28
N LEU A 87 0.73 6.64 -8.31
CA LEU A 87 -0.24 6.72 -7.22
C LEU A 87 -0.09 8.01 -6.39
N LEU A 88 1.14 8.45 -6.10
CA LEU A 88 1.38 9.63 -5.27
C LEU A 88 1.04 10.95 -6.00
N SER A 89 1.42 11.06 -7.27
CA SER A 89 1.09 12.22 -8.12
C SER A 89 -0.43 12.34 -8.38
N SER A 90 -1.14 11.21 -8.54
CA SER A 90 -2.61 11.19 -8.58
C SER A 90 -3.24 11.67 -7.27
N CYS A 91 -2.72 11.17 -6.14
CA CYS A 91 -3.20 11.52 -4.82
C CYS A 91 -3.01 13.01 -4.51
N TYR A 92 -1.89 13.59 -5.00
CA TYR A 92 -1.61 15.02 -4.90
C TYR A 92 -2.65 15.88 -5.64
N CYS A 93 -2.97 15.50 -6.88
CA CYS A 93 -3.92 16.25 -7.72
C CYS A 93 -5.32 16.33 -7.07
N HIS A 94 -5.75 15.25 -6.40
CA HIS A 94 -7.01 15.24 -5.63
C HIS A 94 -6.92 16.02 -4.30
N GLY A 95 -5.74 16.08 -3.68
CA GLY A 95 -5.52 16.81 -2.43
C GLY A 95 -5.45 18.33 -2.60
N SER A 96 -5.00 18.81 -3.76
CA SER A 96 -4.81 20.24 -4.06
C SER A 96 -6.07 20.97 -4.56
N SER A 97 -7.21 20.29 -4.71
CA SER A 97 -8.44 20.87 -5.26
C SER A 97 -9.31 21.64 -4.24
N ARG A 98 -8.73 22.16 -3.15
CA ARG A 98 -9.43 23.07 -2.21
C ARG A 98 -8.57 24.27 -1.87
#